data_AF-A0A917E8V4-F1
#
_entry.id   AF-A0A917E8V4-F1
#
_cell.length_a   1.000
_cell.length_b   1.000
_cell.length_c   1.000
_cell.angle_alpha   90.00
_cell.angle_beta   90.00
_cell.angle_gamma   90.00
#
_symmetry.space_group_name_H-M   'P 1'
#
loop_
_entity.id
_entity.type
_entity.pdbx_description
1 polymer ?
#
loop_
_entity_poly.entity_id
_entity_poly.type
_entity_poly.pdbx_seq_one_letter_code
_entity_poly.pdbx_strand_id
1 'polypeptide(L)'
;MIKDKLVNIDKYKINDAFERFKKIMSESKNLDEIEAPFKAIPLEYETKSFDVSKFENHQKYIDIHYIISGSEQIGLARFDDIKPNMEYNEQNDYQLFDGALNETIELKEGEFLILFEHEPHVAGGKVNEFSSSVVKKIVYKIPVN
;
A
#
# COMPACT_ATOMS: atom_id res chain seq x y z
N MET A 1 -1.31 -0.39 10.77
CA MET A 1 -2.17 -0.47 9.58
C MET A 1 -3.65 -0.17 9.86
N ILE A 2 -4.41 0.26 8.84
CA ILE A 2 -5.87 0.45 8.86
C ILE A 2 -6.47 -0.13 7.58
N LYS A 3 -7.43 -1.07 7.70
CA LYS A 3 -8.20 -1.58 6.56
C LYS A 3 -9.66 -1.16 6.67
N ASP A 4 -10.22 -0.54 5.64
CA ASP A 4 -11.66 -0.25 5.56
C ASP A 4 -12.09 -0.01 4.09
N LYS A 5 -13.35 0.34 3.88
CA LYS A 5 -13.89 0.80 2.60
C LYS A 5 -13.61 2.28 2.39
N LEU A 6 -13.35 2.69 1.14
CA LEU A 6 -13.05 4.09 0.82
C LEU A 6 -14.14 5.06 1.29
N VAL A 7 -15.41 4.65 1.26
CA VAL A 7 -16.55 5.46 1.78
C VAL A 7 -16.43 5.83 3.26
N ASN A 8 -15.55 5.16 4.01
CA ASN A 8 -15.30 5.41 5.42
C ASN A 8 -14.02 6.24 5.67
N ILE A 9 -13.29 6.66 4.63
CA ILE A 9 -11.98 7.33 4.78
C ILE A 9 -12.04 8.59 5.65
N ASP A 10 -13.16 9.32 5.60
CA ASP A 10 -13.39 10.53 6.41
C ASP A 10 -13.50 10.28 7.92
N LYS A 11 -13.69 9.03 8.35
CA LYS A 11 -13.72 8.66 9.77
C LYS A 11 -12.33 8.68 10.41
N TYR A 12 -11.27 8.64 9.60
CA TYR A 12 -9.90 8.54 10.07
C TYR A 12 -9.23 9.91 10.10
N LYS A 13 -8.46 10.15 11.15
CA LYS A 13 -7.60 11.33 11.33
C LYS A 13 -6.21 10.82 11.66
N ILE A 14 -5.25 11.05 10.75
CA ILE A 14 -3.89 10.50 10.86
C ILE A 14 -2.91 11.65 11.14
N ASN A 15 -2.72 12.53 10.16
CA ASN A 15 -1.92 13.74 10.26
C ASN A 15 -2.47 14.83 9.32
N ASP A 16 -1.89 16.03 9.37
CA ASP A 16 -2.35 17.16 8.55
C ASP A 16 -2.22 16.88 7.05
N ALA A 17 -1.20 16.11 6.63
CA ALA A 17 -1.04 15.70 5.24
C ALA A 17 -2.20 14.80 4.76
N PHE A 18 -2.63 13.85 5.60
CA PHE A 18 -3.77 12.97 5.32
C PHE A 18 -5.08 13.76 5.23
N GLU A 19 -5.30 14.76 6.08
CA GLU A 19 -6.48 15.63 5.97
C GLU A 19 -6.49 16.44 4.66
N ARG A 20 -5.33 17.00 4.27
CA ARG A 20 -5.17 17.67 2.96
C ARG A 20 -5.43 16.69 1.80
N PHE A 21 -4.93 15.47 1.91
CA PHE A 21 -5.13 14.42 0.91
C PHE A 21 -6.61 14.07 0.73
N LYS A 22 -7.36 13.84 1.83
CA LYS A 22 -8.81 13.57 1.76
C LYS A 22 -9.56 14.67 1.03
N LYS A 23 -9.23 15.94 1.30
CA LYS A 23 -9.81 17.07 0.61
C LYS A 23 -9.54 17.01 -0.90
N ILE A 24 -8.29 16.82 -1.31
CA ILE A 24 -7.92 16.71 -2.73
C ILE A 24 -8.63 15.52 -3.40
N MET A 25 -8.67 14.36 -2.74
CA MET A 25 -9.36 13.18 -3.24
C MET A 25 -10.85 13.48 -3.48
N SER A 26 -11.52 14.15 -2.54
CA SER A 26 -12.95 14.49 -2.66
C SER A 26 -13.25 15.48 -3.78
N GLU A 27 -12.29 16.33 -4.14
CA GLU A 27 -12.42 17.36 -5.18
C GLU A 27 -11.95 16.87 -6.56
N SER A 28 -11.15 15.79 -6.60
CA SER A 28 -10.57 15.27 -7.84
C SER A 28 -11.60 14.53 -8.68
N LYS A 29 -11.57 14.79 -9.99
CA LYS A 29 -12.33 14.02 -10.98
C LYS A 29 -11.61 12.74 -11.41
N ASN A 30 -10.29 12.70 -11.23
CA ASN A 30 -9.46 11.55 -11.55
C ASN A 30 -8.58 11.19 -10.36
N LEU A 31 -8.87 10.03 -9.78
CA LEU A 31 -8.16 9.53 -8.60
C LEU A 31 -6.71 9.11 -8.90
N ASP A 32 -6.38 8.88 -10.17
CA ASP A 32 -5.05 8.46 -10.65
C ASP A 32 -4.08 9.65 -10.84
N GLU A 33 -4.56 10.90 -10.79
CA GLU A 33 -3.81 12.12 -11.14
C GLU A 33 -3.60 13.04 -9.93
N ILE A 34 -3.15 12.50 -8.80
CA ILE A 34 -2.79 13.28 -7.61
C ILE A 34 -1.28 13.49 -7.58
N GLU A 35 -0.87 14.76 -7.65
CA GLU A 35 0.53 15.19 -7.61
C GLU A 35 0.89 15.95 -6.32
N ALA A 36 2.14 16.43 -6.26
CA ALA A 36 2.83 16.90 -5.07
C ALA A 36 1.98 17.76 -4.11
N PRO A 37 2.11 17.58 -2.77
CA PRO A 37 3.14 16.78 -2.08
C PRO A 37 2.82 15.27 -2.01
N PHE A 38 1.69 14.85 -2.57
CA PHE A 38 1.27 13.46 -2.63
C PHE A 38 1.71 12.82 -3.95
N LYS A 39 1.60 11.50 -4.05
CA LYS A 39 1.74 10.78 -5.31
C LYS A 39 0.60 9.78 -5.42
N ALA A 40 -0.06 9.73 -6.58
CA ALA A 40 -0.88 8.60 -6.98
C ALA A 40 -0.07 7.71 -7.92
N ILE A 41 0.03 6.42 -7.60
CA ILE A 41 0.71 5.43 -8.43
C ILE A 41 -0.34 4.44 -8.92
N PRO A 42 -0.96 4.67 -10.08
CA PRO A 42 -1.90 3.72 -10.67
C PRO A 42 -1.16 2.47 -11.14
N LEU A 43 -1.69 1.30 -10.82
CA LEU A 43 -1.12 0.00 -11.15
C LEU A 43 -2.21 -0.93 -11.67
N GLU A 44 -1.86 -1.71 -12.68
CA GLU A 44 -2.69 -2.79 -13.20
C GLU A 44 -1.79 -3.99 -13.51
N TYR A 45 -2.06 -5.12 -12.87
CA TYR A 45 -1.25 -6.33 -13.03
C TYR A 45 -2.02 -7.60 -12.67
N GLU A 46 -1.49 -8.74 -13.11
CA GLU A 46 -1.94 -10.07 -12.69
C GLU A 46 -1.26 -10.46 -11.36
N THR A 47 -2.05 -10.89 -10.38
CA THR A 47 -1.58 -11.30 -9.06
C THR A 47 -0.69 -12.54 -9.13
N LYS A 48 0.30 -12.62 -8.23
CA LYS A 48 1.30 -13.69 -8.20
C LYS A 48 1.46 -14.23 -6.79
N SER A 49 2.11 -15.38 -6.66
CA SER A 49 2.56 -15.83 -5.34
C SER A 49 3.55 -14.81 -4.79
N PHE A 50 3.52 -14.59 -3.46
CA PHE A 50 4.44 -13.64 -2.84
C PHE A 50 5.89 -14.01 -3.11
N ASP A 51 6.69 -12.98 -3.37
CA ASP A 51 8.14 -13.06 -3.33
C ASP A 51 8.60 -12.53 -1.98
N VAL A 52 8.85 -13.44 -1.04
CA VAL A 52 9.19 -13.10 0.37
C VAL A 52 10.57 -12.46 0.53
N SER A 53 11.33 -12.29 -0.57
CA SER A 53 12.56 -11.48 -0.61
C SER A 53 12.30 -9.99 -0.88
N LYS A 54 11.04 -9.60 -1.06
CA LYS A 54 10.63 -8.25 -1.47
C LYS A 54 9.68 -7.59 -0.47
N PHE A 55 9.82 -7.90 0.83
CA PHE A 55 9.17 -7.05 1.82
C PHE A 55 9.79 -5.66 1.72
N GLU A 56 8.95 -4.64 1.57
CA GLU A 56 9.34 -3.24 1.55
C GLU A 56 8.77 -2.49 2.75
N ASN A 57 9.48 -1.48 3.22
CA ASN A 57 8.91 -0.46 4.08
C ASN A 57 9.36 0.94 3.64
N HIS A 58 8.65 1.94 4.14
CA HIS A 58 8.83 3.35 3.82
C HIS A 58 9.13 4.14 5.10
N GLN A 59 9.82 5.27 4.99
CA GLN A 59 10.16 6.12 6.14
C GLN A 59 9.60 7.55 6.01
N LYS A 60 9.40 8.04 4.78
CA LYS A 60 8.93 9.40 4.51
C LYS A 60 7.44 9.45 4.18
N TYR A 61 6.88 8.34 3.74
CA TYR A 61 5.48 8.24 3.33
C TYR A 61 4.75 7.08 4.00
N ILE A 62 3.47 7.31 4.28
CA ILE A 62 2.46 6.29 4.52
C ILE A 62 1.93 5.85 3.15
N ASP A 63 1.67 4.55 3.03
CA ASP A 63 1.04 3.96 1.86
C ASP A 63 -0.45 3.78 2.06
N ILE A 64 -1.24 4.19 1.07
CA ILE A 64 -2.66 3.85 0.99
C ILE A 64 -2.86 3.05 -0.29
N HIS A 65 -2.96 1.74 -0.16
CA HIS A 65 -3.38 0.87 -1.26
C HIS A 65 -4.89 0.95 -1.38
N TYR A 66 -5.42 1.34 -2.54
CA TYR A 66 -6.84 1.39 -2.84
C TYR A 66 -7.15 0.56 -4.09
N ILE A 67 -8.09 -0.39 -3.98
CA ILE A 67 -8.46 -1.27 -5.11
C ILE A 67 -9.61 -0.65 -5.90
N ILE A 68 -9.36 -0.35 -7.17
CA ILE A 68 -10.36 0.11 -8.14
C ILE A 68 -11.19 -1.07 -8.64
N SER A 69 -10.55 -2.20 -8.95
CA SER A 69 -11.23 -3.42 -9.37
C SER A 69 -10.38 -4.66 -9.11
N GLY A 70 -11.06 -5.80 -8.95
CA GLY A 70 -10.42 -7.08 -8.62
C GLY A 70 -10.09 -7.21 -7.12
N SER A 71 -9.09 -8.01 -6.81
CA SER A 71 -8.60 -8.22 -5.46
C SER A 71 -7.17 -8.76 -5.44
N GLU A 72 -6.49 -8.52 -4.33
CA GLU A 72 -5.15 -9.04 -4.05
C GLU A 72 -4.98 -9.39 -2.56
N GLN A 73 -3.93 -10.14 -2.25
CA GLN A 73 -3.40 -10.25 -0.90
C GLN A 73 -2.22 -9.29 -0.73
N ILE A 74 -2.15 -8.65 0.43
CA ILE A 74 -0.96 -7.93 0.90
C ILE A 74 -0.37 -8.74 2.05
N GLY A 75 0.87 -9.19 1.89
CA GLY A 75 1.61 -9.94 2.87
C GLY A 75 2.35 -9.02 3.83
N LEU A 76 2.35 -9.35 5.11
CA LEU A 76 3.02 -8.61 6.17
C LEU A 76 4.08 -9.48 6.84
N ALA A 77 5.18 -8.85 7.23
CA ALA A 77 6.20 -9.49 8.06
C ALA A 77 6.31 -8.78 9.42
N ARG A 78 6.80 -9.50 10.44
CA ARG A 78 7.16 -8.89 11.72
C ARG A 78 8.50 -8.18 11.58
N PHE A 79 8.64 -7.02 12.19
CA PHE A 79 9.88 -6.25 12.15
C PHE A 79 11.08 -7.03 12.72
N ASP A 80 10.86 -7.85 13.74
CA ASP A 80 11.92 -8.68 14.36
C ASP A 80 12.35 -9.87 13.47
N ASP A 81 11.54 -10.22 12.47
CA ASP A 81 11.73 -11.39 11.60
C ASP A 81 12.20 -11.02 10.17
N ILE A 82 12.57 -9.75 9.96
CA ILE A 82 13.08 -9.25 8.67
C ILE A 82 14.56 -8.89 8.75
N LYS A 83 15.26 -9.03 7.63
CA LYS A 83 16.66 -8.63 7.47
C LYS A 83 16.81 -7.72 6.26
N PRO A 84 17.44 -6.55 6.38
CA PRO A 84 17.72 -5.70 5.23
C PRO A 84 18.47 -6.48 4.16
N ASN A 85 17.94 -6.50 2.94
CA ASN A 85 18.64 -7.06 1.78
C ASN A 85 19.40 -5.98 0.99
N MET A 86 19.10 -4.70 1.27
CA MET A 86 19.77 -3.54 0.70
C MET A 86 19.74 -2.35 1.67
N GLU A 87 20.58 -1.36 1.41
CA GLU A 87 20.52 -0.05 2.06
C GLU A 87 19.25 0.71 1.67
N TYR A 88 18.77 1.57 2.57
CA TYR A 88 17.60 2.40 2.31
C TYR A 88 17.84 3.36 1.13
N ASN A 89 16.90 3.39 0.19
CA ASN A 89 16.90 4.29 -0.95
C ASN A 89 16.15 5.58 -0.60
N GLU A 90 16.89 6.63 -0.23
CA GLU A 90 16.28 7.91 0.16
C GLU A 90 15.48 8.59 -0.96
N GLN A 91 15.87 8.39 -2.22
CA GLN A 91 15.25 9.04 -3.37
C GLN A 91 13.85 8.48 -3.64
N ASN A 92 13.70 7.17 -3.50
CA ASN A 92 12.46 6.46 -3.78
C ASN A 92 11.68 6.08 -2.51
N ASP A 93 12.21 6.42 -1.33
CA ASP A 93 11.67 6.11 0.00
C ASP A 93 11.34 4.63 0.20
N TYR A 94 12.29 3.72 -0.04
CA TYR A 94 12.07 2.32 0.29
C TYR A 94 13.34 1.62 0.74
N GLN A 95 13.16 0.56 1.54
CA GLN A 95 14.17 -0.44 1.82
C GLN A 95 13.55 -1.81 1.62
N LEU A 96 14.31 -2.74 1.03
CA LEU A 96 13.88 -4.11 0.84
C LEU A 96 14.48 -5.03 1.91
N PHE A 97 13.70 -6.04 2.28
CA PHE A 97 14.02 -6.99 3.32
C PHE A 97 13.68 -8.42 2.89
N ASP A 98 14.56 -9.34 3.31
CA ASP A 98 14.24 -10.75 3.34
C ASP A 98 13.47 -11.06 4.64
N GLY A 99 12.42 -11.85 4.55
CA GLY A 99 11.62 -12.22 5.72
C GLY A 99 10.73 -13.42 5.50
N ALA A 100 9.89 -13.68 6.50
CA ALA A 100 8.82 -14.67 6.41
C ALA A 100 7.46 -13.98 6.46
N LEU A 101 6.51 -14.54 5.71
CA LEU A 101 5.12 -14.12 5.77
C LEU A 101 4.55 -14.41 7.17
N ASN A 102 4.09 -13.38 7.85
CA ASN A 102 3.46 -13.48 9.17
C ASN A 102 1.93 -13.43 9.06
N GLU A 103 1.41 -12.51 8.25
CA GLU A 103 -0.03 -12.31 8.06
C GLU A 103 -0.30 -11.92 6.60
N THR A 104 -1.51 -12.21 6.12
CA THR A 104 -1.98 -11.73 4.82
C THR A 104 -3.31 -11.02 4.97
N ILE A 105 -3.44 -9.89 4.27
CA ILE A 105 -4.68 -9.12 4.21
C ILE A 105 -5.24 -9.21 2.80
N GLU A 106 -6.45 -9.76 2.69
CA GLU A 106 -7.21 -9.66 1.44
C GLU A 106 -7.76 -8.25 1.29
N LEU A 107 -7.44 -7.61 0.16
CA LEU A 107 -7.97 -6.30 -0.21
C LEU A 107 -8.83 -6.44 -1.47
N LYS A 108 -10.09 -6.01 -1.37
CA LYS A 108 -11.10 -6.14 -2.44
C LYS A 108 -11.45 -4.79 -3.04
N GLU A 109 -12.11 -4.82 -4.19
CA GLU A 109 -12.70 -3.65 -4.83
C GLU A 109 -13.42 -2.72 -3.83
N GLY A 110 -13.08 -1.44 -3.89
CA GLY A 110 -13.64 -0.41 -3.01
C GLY A 110 -13.01 -0.34 -1.61
N GLU A 111 -12.14 -1.27 -1.25
CA GLU A 111 -11.39 -1.27 0.01
C GLU A 111 -10.04 -0.56 -0.13
N PHE A 112 -9.57 0.00 0.97
CA PHE A 112 -8.22 0.51 1.14
C PHE A 112 -7.51 -0.16 2.31
N LEU A 113 -6.18 -0.18 2.23
CA LEU A 113 -5.27 -0.52 3.32
C LEU A 113 -4.26 0.62 3.49
N ILE A 114 -4.21 1.18 4.69
CA ILE A 114 -3.18 2.14 5.11
C ILE A 114 -2.07 1.36 5.81
N LEU A 115 -0.85 1.51 5.32
CA LEU A 115 0.38 0.99 5.91
C LEU A 115 1.26 2.16 6.33
N PHE A 116 1.56 2.22 7.62
CA PHE A 116 2.39 3.28 8.20
C PHE A 116 3.86 3.06 7.88
N GLU A 117 4.66 4.10 8.13
CA GLU A 117 6.10 4.01 8.08
C GLU A 117 6.62 2.79 8.88
N HIS A 118 7.70 2.21 8.37
CA HIS A 118 8.36 1.03 8.93
C HIS A 118 7.54 -0.28 8.97
N GLU A 119 6.27 -0.31 8.53
CA GLU A 119 5.48 -1.55 8.44
C GLU A 119 5.91 -2.38 7.20
N PRO A 120 6.64 -3.51 7.36
CA PRO A 120 7.16 -4.27 6.23
C PRO A 120 6.05 -5.06 5.53
N HIS A 121 5.93 -4.89 4.23
CA HIS A 121 4.84 -5.47 3.44
C HIS A 121 5.27 -5.87 2.02
N VAL A 122 4.51 -6.76 1.41
CA VAL A 122 4.65 -7.15 0.01
C VAL A 122 3.26 -7.23 -0.62
N ALA A 123 3.04 -6.52 -1.73
CA ALA A 123 1.74 -6.45 -2.40
C ALA A 123 1.66 -7.41 -3.61
N GLY A 124 0.47 -7.51 -4.20
CA GLY A 124 0.23 -8.27 -5.43
C GLY A 124 0.10 -9.79 -5.26
N GLY A 125 -0.16 -10.24 -4.03
CA GLY A 125 -0.39 -11.64 -3.71
C GLY A 125 -1.68 -12.18 -4.32
N LYS A 126 -1.68 -13.45 -4.72
CA LYS A 126 -2.89 -14.18 -5.13
C LYS A 126 -3.84 -14.35 -3.94
N VAL A 127 -5.13 -14.11 -4.16
CA VAL A 127 -6.19 -14.44 -3.20
C VAL A 127 -6.48 -15.94 -3.16
N ASN A 128 -6.30 -16.63 -4.27
CA ASN A 128 -6.46 -18.08 -4.40
C ASN A 128 -5.16 -18.67 -4.95
N GLU A 129 -4.58 -19.65 -4.25
CA GLU A 129 -3.31 -20.28 -4.65
C GLU A 129 -3.34 -20.86 -6.07
N PHE A 130 -4.51 -21.31 -6.53
CA PHE A 130 -4.70 -21.98 -7.82
C PHE A 130 -4.98 -21.03 -8.99
N SER A 131 -5.29 -19.75 -8.74
CA SER A 131 -5.69 -18.82 -9.81
C SER A 131 -5.20 -17.40 -9.56
N SER A 132 -4.59 -16.81 -10.58
CA SER A 132 -4.31 -15.37 -10.59
C SER A 132 -5.58 -14.57 -10.92
N SER A 133 -5.58 -13.31 -10.53
CA SER A 133 -6.60 -12.30 -10.85
C SER A 133 -5.91 -11.05 -11.40
N VAL A 134 -6.56 -10.35 -12.33
CA VAL A 134 -6.14 -8.98 -12.67
C VAL A 134 -6.66 -8.05 -11.57
N VAL A 135 -5.78 -7.23 -11.03
CA VAL A 135 -6.11 -6.18 -10.06
C VAL A 135 -5.74 -4.83 -10.65
N LYS A 136 -6.66 -3.87 -10.50
CA LYS A 136 -6.40 -2.46 -10.77
C LYS A 136 -6.46 -1.70 -9.45
N LYS A 137 -5.41 -0.95 -9.13
CA LYS A 137 -5.28 -0.24 -7.85
C LYS A 137 -4.55 1.07 -8.02
N ILE A 138 -4.62 1.89 -6.98
CA ILE A 138 -3.76 3.06 -6.79
C ILE A 138 -3.03 2.88 -5.47
N VAL A 139 -1.73 3.20 -5.46
CA VAL A 139 -0.99 3.40 -4.22
C VAL A 139 -0.79 4.89 -4.04
N TYR A 140 -1.40 5.45 -3.00
CA TYR A 140 -1.14 6.83 -2.61
C TYR A 140 0.02 6.89 -1.62
N LYS A 141 0.97 7.79 -1.88
CA LYS A 141 2.05 8.10 -0.95
C LYS A 141 1.71 9.39 -0.22
N ILE A 142 1.52 9.31 1.10
CA ILE A 142 1.15 10.44 1.95
C ILE A 142 2.31 10.80 2.88
N PRO A 143 2.88 12.02 2.81
CA PRO A 143 3.97 12.40 3.70
C PRO A 143 3.60 12.23 5.18
N VAL A 144 4.53 11.73 5.99
CA VAL A 144 4.36 11.68 7.45
C VAL A 144 4.44 13.08 8.09
N ASN A 145 5.06 14.05 7.40
CA ASN A 145 5.29 15.44 7.82
C ASN A 145 4.52 16.47 6.98
#